data_AF-A0A9W6Z1P9-F1
#
_entry.id   AF-A0A9W6Z1P9-F1
#
_cell.length_a   1.000
_cell.length_b   1.000
_cell.length_c   1.000
_cell.angle_alpha   90.00
_cell.angle_beta   90.00
_cell.angle_gamma   90.00
#
_symmetry.space_group_name_H-M   'P 1'
#
loop_
_entity.id
_entity.type
_entity.pdbx_description
1 polymer ?
#
loop_
_entity_poly.entity_id
_entity_poly.type
_entity_poly.pdbx_seq_one_letter_code
_entity_poly.pdbx_strand_id
1 'polypeptide(L)'
;MTTPTSNDTAEKDKEIAKLKEQLQEKTQESEKYQSNYQSLLSRLSSMKTIFHKMKVAETELEVVKQDLLSKDLKIETLTSEITNLNNECDKLTRDNYELKSSLSNKEDEGDAELSRYMAINRKLTNELKTLKNEREEYVIMANEEQKLKQGLSHEINELNMKMSSITLENDDYKSQNQNLTDQIAQLNGKMDELIKDHSSEIHDLQAQIESKVSTIADLQSKIDQLDATIKKNANKLAKLSSLEQELKQKQLLVGKLRHENIVLNEHLTKAMKLIKKESSSETVDRELVSNLFISFLQIPRADTKKFEVLSLISNFLNWDDEKKRHAGLMSANSAKTRSNSVLNVPHLNDRNSRTNSFVSLWTEFLEKESTAPAGGAPATTSTKDTFGQ
;
A
#
# COMPACT_ATOMS: atom_id res chain seq x y z
N MET A 1 197.04 37.86 157.09
CA MET A 1 197.15 38.71 158.29
C MET A 1 195.84 39.48 158.44
N THR A 2 195.13 39.61 159.55
CA THR A 2 195.02 38.93 160.87
C THR A 2 194.37 39.96 161.80
N THR A 3 193.13 39.72 162.29
CA THR A 3 192.56 40.19 163.61
C THR A 3 192.53 41.71 163.97
N PRO A 4 191.71 42.19 164.95
CA PRO A 4 190.50 41.64 165.60
C PRO A 4 189.33 42.68 165.78
N THR A 5 188.26 42.31 166.52
CA THR A 5 187.28 43.17 167.30
C THR A 5 186.40 44.22 166.58
N SER A 6 185.25 44.68 167.09
CA SER A 6 184.15 44.11 167.94
C SER A 6 182.98 45.12 168.00
N ASN A 7 181.72 44.69 168.21
CA ASN A 7 180.47 45.47 168.47
C ASN A 7 180.15 46.66 167.51
N ASP A 8 179.04 46.76 166.81
CA ASP A 8 177.65 46.48 167.22
C ASP A 8 176.84 45.85 166.08
N THR A 9 176.08 44.79 166.39
CA THR A 9 175.44 43.92 165.40
C THR A 9 173.98 43.63 165.76
N ALA A 10 173.16 44.69 165.81
CA ALA A 10 171.71 44.60 165.98
C ALA A 10 170.96 45.54 165.02
N GLU A 11 169.79 45.10 164.56
CA GLU A 11 168.77 45.87 163.84
C GLU A 11 169.08 46.45 162.44
N LYS A 12 170.26 46.22 161.86
CA LYS A 12 170.36 46.18 160.37
C LYS A 12 169.38 45.14 159.78
N ASP A 13 169.07 44.10 160.55
CA ASP A 13 168.04 43.11 160.22
C ASP A 13 166.61 43.69 160.20
N LYS A 14 166.28 44.76 160.95
CA LYS A 14 164.95 45.38 160.88
C LYS A 14 164.74 46.09 159.54
N GLU A 15 165.77 46.76 159.02
CA GLU A 15 165.69 47.46 157.74
C GLU A 15 165.62 46.45 156.57
N ILE A 16 166.38 45.36 156.65
CA ILE A 16 166.30 44.23 155.70
C ILE A 16 164.94 43.52 155.79
N ALA A 17 164.37 43.33 156.98
CA ALA A 17 163.04 42.75 157.15
C ALA A 17 161.96 43.62 156.49
N LYS A 18 162.00 44.93 156.71
CA LYS A 18 161.03 45.89 156.13
C LYS A 18 161.12 45.98 154.60
N LEU A 19 162.33 45.85 154.04
CA LEU A 19 162.53 45.76 152.58
C LEU A 19 162.05 44.42 152.00
N LYS A 20 162.19 43.30 152.72
CA LYS A 20 161.59 42.01 152.32
C LYS A 20 160.07 42.04 152.35
N GLU A 21 159.48 42.66 153.37
CA GLU A 21 158.03 42.85 153.50
C GLU A 21 157.46 43.64 152.31
N GLN A 22 158.07 44.77 151.95
CA GLN A 22 157.71 45.54 150.77
C GLN A 22 157.91 44.78 149.44
N LEU A 23 158.96 43.96 149.32
CA LEU A 23 159.16 43.12 148.14
C LEU A 23 158.04 42.07 148.00
N GLN A 24 157.69 41.42 149.12
CA GLN A 24 156.65 40.38 149.18
C GLN A 24 155.24 40.95 148.94
N GLU A 25 154.93 42.12 149.50
CA GLU A 25 153.68 42.83 149.23
C GLU A 25 153.55 43.18 147.74
N LYS A 26 154.64 43.62 147.10
CA LYS A 26 154.65 43.97 145.68
C LYS A 26 154.59 42.75 144.74
N THR A 27 155.16 41.60 145.11
CA THR A 27 154.91 40.35 144.35
C THR A 27 153.48 39.87 144.53
N GLN A 28 152.89 39.98 145.72
CA GLN A 28 151.46 39.67 145.91
C GLN A 28 150.54 40.62 145.13
N GLU A 29 150.87 41.91 145.00
CA GLU A 29 150.19 42.79 144.05
C GLU A 29 150.34 42.28 142.61
N SER A 30 151.56 41.96 142.17
CA SER A 30 151.80 41.45 140.81
C SER A 30 150.99 40.18 140.50
N GLU A 31 150.92 39.24 141.44
CA GLU A 31 150.09 38.03 141.32
C GLU A 31 148.59 38.35 141.31
N LYS A 32 148.11 39.29 142.12
CA LYS A 32 146.73 39.79 142.08
C LYS A 32 146.42 40.42 140.71
N TYR A 33 147.29 41.27 140.18
CA TYR A 33 147.12 41.88 138.86
C TYR A 33 147.15 40.84 137.73
N GLN A 34 148.03 39.85 137.79
CA GLN A 34 148.12 38.79 136.79
C GLN A 34 146.91 37.83 136.84
N SER A 35 146.42 37.50 138.03
CA SER A 35 145.17 36.76 138.25
C SER A 35 143.96 37.54 137.74
N ASN A 36 143.87 38.83 138.07
CA ASN A 36 142.83 39.73 137.55
C ASN A 36 142.88 39.84 136.02
N TYR A 37 144.08 39.89 135.42
CA TYR A 37 144.25 39.90 133.97
C TYR A 37 143.81 38.57 133.32
N GLN A 38 144.18 37.42 133.87
CA GLN A 38 143.68 36.12 133.39
C GLN A 38 142.17 35.97 133.56
N SER A 39 141.60 36.48 134.66
CA SER A 39 140.15 36.52 134.89
C SER A 39 139.44 37.42 133.87
N LEU A 40 140.00 38.59 133.55
CA LEU A 40 139.51 39.46 132.48
C LEU A 40 139.62 38.79 131.11
N LEU A 41 140.73 38.10 130.82
CA LEU A 41 140.96 37.40 129.56
C LEU A 41 140.00 36.20 129.39
N SER A 42 139.71 35.49 130.48
CA SER A 42 138.68 34.44 130.57
C SER A 42 137.27 35.00 130.31
N ARG A 43 136.93 36.12 130.94
CA ARG A 43 135.68 36.86 130.66
C ARG A 43 135.62 37.37 129.22
N LEU A 44 136.72 37.87 128.66
CA LEU A 44 136.78 38.36 127.28
C LEU A 44 136.65 37.20 126.28
N SER A 45 137.23 36.04 126.57
CA SER A 45 137.12 34.82 125.77
C SER A 45 135.70 34.23 125.82
N SER A 46 135.09 34.13 127.00
CA SER A 46 133.70 33.69 127.13
C SER A 46 132.71 34.70 126.55
N MET A 47 132.92 36.01 126.72
CA MET A 47 132.14 37.06 126.06
C MET A 47 132.30 37.03 124.54
N LYS A 48 133.50 36.81 124.00
CA LYS A 48 133.73 36.61 122.56
C LYS A 48 133.04 35.35 122.04
N THR A 49 133.00 34.28 122.83
CA THR A 49 132.28 33.04 122.51
C THR A 49 130.77 33.25 122.54
N ILE A 50 130.25 33.98 123.54
CA ILE A 50 128.84 34.37 123.63
C ILE A 50 128.46 35.29 122.47
N PHE A 51 129.28 36.28 122.13
CA PHE A 51 129.04 37.18 121.01
C PHE A 51 129.09 36.46 119.66
N HIS A 52 129.99 35.48 119.50
CA HIS A 52 130.00 34.62 118.32
C HIS A 52 128.73 33.75 118.24
N LYS A 53 128.31 33.12 119.34
CA LYS A 53 127.04 32.38 119.41
C LYS A 53 125.82 33.27 119.19
N MET A 54 125.83 34.50 119.70
CA MET A 54 124.75 35.48 119.52
C MET A 54 124.67 35.93 118.07
N LYS A 55 125.81 36.17 117.40
CA LYS A 55 125.86 36.47 115.96
C LYS A 55 125.43 35.28 115.09
N VAL A 56 125.77 34.05 115.49
CA VAL A 56 125.27 32.83 114.84
C VAL A 56 123.76 32.72 115.01
N ALA A 57 123.24 32.86 116.23
CA ALA A 57 121.80 32.85 116.51
C ALA A 57 121.05 34.01 115.83
N GLU A 58 121.68 35.17 115.64
CA GLU A 58 121.16 36.30 114.87
C GLU A 58 121.05 35.96 113.38
N THR A 59 122.07 35.32 112.79
CA THR A 59 121.98 34.83 111.40
C THR A 59 121.00 33.67 111.24
N GLU A 60 120.89 32.77 112.22
CA GLU A 60 119.89 31.69 112.23
C GLU A 60 118.47 32.25 112.37
N LEU A 61 118.25 33.25 113.23
CA LEU A 61 116.99 33.98 113.37
C LEU A 61 116.61 34.68 112.06
N GLU A 62 117.56 35.32 111.37
CA GLU A 62 117.28 36.00 110.10
C GLU A 62 116.95 35.01 108.98
N VAL A 63 117.65 33.87 108.92
CA VAL A 63 117.29 32.74 108.04
C VAL A 63 115.88 32.24 108.36
N VAL A 64 115.54 32.04 109.65
CA VAL A 64 114.20 31.59 110.07
C VAL A 64 113.11 32.61 109.73
N LYS A 65 113.37 33.92 109.84
CA LYS A 65 112.45 34.97 109.37
C LYS A 65 112.26 34.92 107.85
N GLN A 66 113.34 34.78 107.08
CA GLN A 66 113.28 34.70 105.63
C GLN A 66 112.52 33.43 105.18
N ASP A 67 112.75 32.31 105.85
CA ASP A 67 112.02 31.06 105.68
C ASP A 67 110.53 31.22 106.00
N LEU A 68 110.20 31.89 107.12
CA LEU A 68 108.82 32.17 107.54
C LEU A 68 108.10 33.04 106.50
N LEU A 69 108.70 34.17 106.11
CA LEU A 69 108.16 35.07 105.10
C LEU A 69 107.96 34.36 103.74
N SER A 70 108.87 33.45 103.36
CA SER A 70 108.70 32.62 102.16
C SER A 70 107.53 31.62 102.27
N LYS A 71 107.26 31.12 103.47
CA LYS A 71 106.13 30.23 103.76
C LYS A 71 104.82 31.01 103.81
N ASP A 72 104.82 32.22 104.36
CA ASP A 72 103.65 33.10 104.40
C ASP A 72 103.24 33.52 102.98
N LEU A 73 104.19 33.93 102.12
CA LEU A 73 103.93 34.18 100.70
C LEU A 73 103.42 32.92 99.96
N LYS A 74 103.90 31.73 100.34
CA LYS A 74 103.40 30.46 99.79
C LYS A 74 102.00 30.14 100.29
N ILE A 75 101.66 30.47 101.53
CA ILE A 75 100.32 30.33 102.10
C ILE A 75 99.35 31.31 101.43
N GLU A 76 99.75 32.57 101.21
CA GLU A 76 98.94 33.57 100.52
C GLU A 76 98.65 33.17 99.06
N THR A 77 99.67 32.74 98.31
CA THR A 77 99.51 32.28 96.93
C THR A 77 98.64 31.00 96.84
N LEU A 78 98.86 30.01 97.69
CA LEU A 78 97.98 28.82 97.78
C LEU A 78 96.56 29.17 98.23
N THR A 79 96.38 30.15 99.11
CA THR A 79 95.04 30.60 99.54
C THR A 79 94.31 31.28 98.37
N SER A 80 95.00 32.09 97.58
CA SER A 80 94.46 32.68 96.35
C SER A 80 94.08 31.59 95.34
N GLU A 81 94.96 30.62 95.10
CA GLU A 81 94.69 29.47 94.21
C GLU A 81 93.47 28.66 94.68
N ILE A 82 93.36 28.37 95.98
CA ILE A 82 92.19 27.70 96.58
C ILE A 82 90.92 28.55 96.38
N THR A 83 90.96 29.87 96.56
CA THR A 83 89.77 30.71 96.30
C THR A 83 89.37 30.73 94.83
N ASN A 84 90.33 30.73 93.90
CA ASN A 84 90.07 30.69 92.47
C ASN A 84 89.48 29.33 92.04
N LEU A 85 90.07 28.22 92.50
CA LEU A 85 89.57 26.87 92.26
C LEU A 85 88.18 26.65 92.87
N ASN A 86 87.92 27.19 94.07
CA ASN A 86 86.59 27.16 94.66
C ASN A 86 85.59 27.94 93.80
N ASN A 87 85.91 29.16 93.36
CA ASN A 87 85.06 29.95 92.47
C ASN A 87 84.78 29.23 91.12
N GLU A 88 85.76 28.52 90.57
CA GLU A 88 85.61 27.73 89.35
C GLU A 88 84.75 26.48 89.58
N CYS A 89 84.96 25.74 90.68
CA CYS A 89 84.08 24.64 91.09
C CYS A 89 82.62 25.11 91.30
N ASP A 90 82.44 26.27 91.92
CA ASP A 90 81.14 26.91 92.13
C ASP A 90 80.46 27.24 90.79
N LYS A 91 81.22 27.79 89.84
CA LYS A 91 80.74 28.07 88.48
C LYS A 91 80.41 26.78 87.74
N LEU A 92 81.32 25.81 87.68
CA LEU A 92 81.08 24.52 87.03
C LEU A 92 79.89 23.76 87.63
N THR A 93 79.61 23.95 88.92
CA THR A 93 78.41 23.39 89.58
C THR A 93 77.12 24.06 89.09
N ARG A 94 77.12 25.40 88.90
CA ARG A 94 75.99 26.14 88.29
C ARG A 94 75.81 25.73 86.83
N ASP A 95 76.88 25.80 86.03
CA ASP A 95 76.89 25.41 84.61
C ASP A 95 76.37 23.96 84.45
N ASN A 96 76.75 23.04 85.34
CA ASN A 96 76.27 21.64 85.31
C ASN A 96 74.79 21.49 85.72
N TYR A 97 74.28 22.33 86.62
CA TYR A 97 72.85 22.36 86.98
C TYR A 97 71.99 22.93 85.85
N GLU A 98 72.44 24.03 85.22
CA GLU A 98 71.78 24.63 84.06
C GLU A 98 71.75 23.66 82.87
N LEU A 99 72.87 22.98 82.57
CA LEU A 99 72.91 21.93 81.54
C LEU A 99 71.98 20.75 81.84
N LYS A 100 71.88 20.31 83.09
CA LYS A 100 70.93 19.25 83.50
C LYS A 100 69.47 19.68 83.37
N SER A 101 69.14 20.90 83.78
CA SER A 101 67.79 21.45 83.61
C SER A 101 67.45 21.62 82.12
N SER A 102 68.37 22.13 81.31
CA SER A 102 68.19 22.24 79.86
C SER A 102 68.08 20.87 79.17
N LEU A 103 68.75 19.83 79.68
CA LEU A 103 68.62 18.47 79.15
C LEU A 103 67.23 17.90 79.47
N SER A 104 66.80 17.95 80.73
CA SER A 104 65.45 17.51 81.16
C SER A 104 64.36 18.20 80.34
N ASN A 105 64.43 19.53 80.18
CA ASN A 105 63.46 20.29 79.38
C ASN A 105 63.43 19.83 77.90
N LYS A 106 64.57 19.38 77.34
CA LYS A 106 64.65 18.90 75.96
C LYS A 106 64.22 17.44 75.80
N GLU A 107 64.38 16.63 76.85
CA GLU A 107 63.79 15.29 76.93
C GLU A 107 62.26 15.39 77.04
N ASP A 108 61.74 16.26 77.91
CA ASP A 108 60.30 16.56 78.05
C ASP A 108 59.67 17.12 76.75
N GLU A 109 60.35 18.08 76.09
CA GLU A 109 59.93 18.59 74.76
C GLU A 109 59.92 17.47 73.70
N GLY A 110 60.93 16.59 73.71
CA GLY A 110 61.06 15.48 72.78
C GLY A 110 59.95 14.43 72.95
N ASP A 111 59.65 14.02 74.17
CA ASP A 111 58.58 13.07 74.47
C ASP A 111 57.18 13.67 74.19
N ALA A 112 57.00 14.98 74.41
CA ALA A 112 55.79 15.69 74.01
C ALA A 112 55.61 15.73 72.49
N GLU A 113 56.67 16.02 71.73
CA GLU A 113 56.60 16.04 70.26
C GLU A 113 56.43 14.63 69.66
N LEU A 114 57.13 13.63 70.21
CA LEU A 114 56.97 12.21 69.86
C LEU A 114 55.53 11.75 70.11
N SER A 115 54.96 12.09 71.27
CA SER A 115 53.55 11.81 71.60
C SER A 115 52.59 12.48 70.61
N ARG A 116 52.87 13.72 70.19
CA ARG A 116 52.10 14.44 69.16
C ARG A 116 52.17 13.72 67.81
N TYR A 117 53.35 13.31 67.36
CA TYR A 117 53.52 12.56 66.12
C TYR A 117 52.84 11.18 66.17
N MET A 118 52.93 10.46 67.28
CA MET A 118 52.19 9.20 67.47
C MET A 118 50.66 9.41 67.39
N ALA A 119 50.14 10.48 67.99
CA ALA A 119 48.71 10.81 67.92
C ALA A 119 48.26 11.17 66.50
N ILE A 120 49.07 11.94 65.75
CA ILE A 120 48.80 12.29 64.34
C ILE A 120 48.86 11.04 63.45
N ASN A 121 49.91 10.21 63.58
CA ASN A 121 50.04 8.98 62.80
C ASN A 121 48.89 8.00 63.06
N ARG A 122 48.38 7.90 64.29
CA ARG A 122 47.18 7.10 64.61
C ARG A 122 45.92 7.63 63.92
N LYS A 123 45.72 8.96 63.87
CA LYS A 123 44.61 9.58 63.13
C LYS A 123 44.70 9.30 61.63
N LEU A 124 45.85 9.62 61.01
CA LEU A 124 46.10 9.38 59.59
C LEU A 124 45.94 7.89 59.21
N THR A 125 46.38 6.97 60.08
CA THR A 125 46.20 5.51 59.85
C THR A 125 44.72 5.10 59.87
N ASN A 126 43.92 5.71 60.75
CA ASN A 126 42.48 5.46 60.81
C ASN A 126 41.75 6.06 59.60
N GLU A 127 42.10 7.29 59.20
CA GLU A 127 41.55 7.98 58.03
C GLU A 127 41.90 7.25 56.72
N LEU A 128 43.14 6.76 56.57
CA LEU A 128 43.54 5.92 55.45
C LEU A 128 42.74 4.60 55.44
N LYS A 129 42.42 4.04 56.62
CA LYS A 129 41.57 2.84 56.73
C LYS A 129 40.11 3.10 56.35
N THR A 130 39.50 4.23 56.75
CA THR A 130 38.12 4.54 56.34
C THR A 130 38.05 4.83 54.84
N LEU A 131 38.94 5.67 54.31
CA LEU A 131 39.04 5.95 52.87
C LEU A 131 39.30 4.68 52.04
N LYS A 132 40.06 3.70 52.58
CA LYS A 132 40.26 2.39 51.94
C LYS A 132 38.94 1.59 51.89
N ASN A 133 38.20 1.55 53.00
CA ASN A 133 36.90 0.86 53.05
C ASN A 133 35.88 1.52 52.11
N GLU A 134 35.72 2.83 52.17
CA GLU A 134 34.84 3.62 51.30
C GLU A 134 35.15 3.37 49.82
N ARG A 135 36.44 3.38 49.44
CA ARG A 135 36.89 3.01 48.09
C ARG A 135 36.51 1.58 47.71
N GLU A 136 36.60 0.62 48.63
CA GLU A 136 36.22 -0.78 48.38
C GLU A 136 34.70 -0.92 48.24
N GLU A 137 33.90 -0.17 48.97
CA GLU A 137 32.44 -0.05 48.80
C GLU A 137 32.06 0.58 47.45
N TYR A 138 32.72 1.67 47.03
CA TYR A 138 32.52 2.26 45.69
C TYR A 138 32.91 1.30 44.56
N VAL A 139 33.96 0.50 44.74
CA VAL A 139 34.35 -0.54 43.77
C VAL A 139 33.32 -1.67 43.70
N ILE A 140 32.70 -2.07 44.81
CA ILE A 140 31.58 -3.04 44.81
C ILE A 140 30.39 -2.45 44.05
N MET A 141 29.97 -1.23 44.38
CA MET A 141 28.84 -0.54 43.75
C MET A 141 29.04 -0.39 42.23
N ALA A 142 30.22 0.02 41.77
CA ALA A 142 30.54 0.13 40.34
C ALA A 142 30.52 -1.23 39.62
N ASN A 143 30.95 -2.32 40.28
CA ASN A 143 30.85 -3.68 39.72
C ASN A 143 29.40 -4.18 39.67
N GLU A 144 28.54 -3.78 40.61
CA GLU A 144 27.11 -4.11 40.60
C GLU A 144 26.36 -3.34 39.52
N GLU A 145 26.63 -2.03 39.37
CA GLU A 145 26.12 -1.23 38.24
C GLU A 145 26.57 -1.81 36.89
N GLN A 146 27.85 -2.21 36.78
CA GLN A 146 28.36 -2.84 35.56
C GLN A 146 27.64 -4.17 35.24
N LYS A 147 27.36 -5.01 36.24
CA LYS A 147 26.57 -6.26 36.06
C LYS A 147 25.13 -5.96 35.63
N LEU A 148 24.48 -4.97 36.27
CA LEU A 148 23.12 -4.54 35.91
C LEU A 148 23.09 -4.05 34.45
N LYS A 149 24.05 -3.21 34.06
CA LYS A 149 24.21 -2.69 32.70
C LYS A 149 24.47 -3.80 31.67
N GLN A 150 25.26 -4.82 32.02
CA GLN A 150 25.47 -5.99 31.18
C GLN A 150 24.17 -6.82 31.02
N GLY A 151 23.41 -7.01 32.10
CA GLY A 151 22.09 -7.68 32.05
C GLY A 151 21.09 -6.94 31.16
N LEU A 152 20.92 -5.63 31.38
CA LEU A 152 20.04 -4.78 30.57
C LEU A 152 20.49 -4.74 29.10
N SER A 153 21.81 -4.71 28.83
CA SER A 153 22.32 -4.78 27.45
C SER A 153 22.07 -6.14 26.79
N HIS A 154 21.99 -7.23 27.55
CA HIS A 154 21.62 -8.54 27.04
C HIS A 154 20.12 -8.62 26.72
N GLU A 155 19.27 -8.13 27.63
CA GLU A 155 17.81 -8.04 27.41
C GLU A 155 17.45 -7.16 26.22
N ILE A 156 18.09 -5.99 26.07
CA ILE A 156 17.94 -5.12 24.89
C ILE A 156 18.32 -5.87 23.60
N ASN A 157 19.41 -6.63 23.61
CA ASN A 157 19.82 -7.42 22.44
C ASN A 157 18.84 -8.56 22.14
N GLU A 158 18.29 -9.25 23.15
CA GLU A 158 17.21 -10.23 22.93
C GLU A 158 15.94 -9.58 22.35
N LEU A 159 15.52 -8.44 22.89
CA LEU A 159 14.34 -7.71 22.41
C LEU A 159 14.55 -7.21 20.97
N ASN A 160 15.75 -6.73 20.63
CA ASN A 160 16.11 -6.37 19.26
C ASN A 160 16.07 -7.58 18.30
N MET A 161 16.57 -8.75 18.71
CA MET A 161 16.47 -9.97 17.90
C MET A 161 15.01 -10.40 17.71
N LYS A 162 14.20 -10.40 18.78
CA LYS A 162 12.76 -10.72 18.72
C LYS A 162 12.01 -9.74 17.81
N MET A 163 12.29 -8.44 17.92
CA MET A 163 11.70 -7.39 17.08
C MET A 163 12.14 -7.53 15.61
N SER A 164 13.40 -7.84 15.33
CA SER A 164 13.87 -8.13 13.97
C SER A 164 13.20 -9.37 13.37
N SER A 165 12.97 -10.41 14.17
CA SER A 165 12.24 -11.62 13.72
C SER A 165 10.78 -11.29 13.37
N ILE A 166 10.08 -10.55 14.24
CA ILE A 166 8.69 -10.11 14.00
C ILE A 166 8.60 -9.17 12.80
N THR A 167 9.63 -8.34 12.56
CA THR A 167 9.67 -7.44 11.38
C THR A 167 9.77 -8.25 10.09
N LEU A 168 10.67 -9.25 10.03
CA LEU A 168 10.81 -10.15 8.89
C LEU A 168 9.53 -10.98 8.63
N GLU A 169 8.90 -11.48 9.68
CA GLU A 169 7.63 -12.21 9.58
C GLU A 169 6.49 -11.31 9.06
N ASN A 170 6.43 -10.05 9.52
CA ASN A 170 5.43 -9.08 9.06
C ASN A 170 5.66 -8.67 7.58
N ASP A 171 6.90 -8.45 7.17
CA ASP A 171 7.22 -8.18 5.76
C ASP A 171 6.92 -9.39 4.85
N ASP A 172 7.08 -10.64 5.33
CA ASP A 172 6.64 -11.83 4.59
C ASP A 172 5.11 -11.92 4.50
N TYR A 173 4.36 -11.78 5.60
CA TYR A 173 2.89 -11.72 5.54
C TYR A 173 2.38 -10.58 4.65
N LYS A 174 3.07 -9.45 4.62
CA LYS A 174 2.76 -8.31 3.73
C LYS A 174 3.02 -8.65 2.26
N SER A 175 4.11 -9.36 1.96
CA SER A 175 4.41 -9.92 0.63
C SER A 175 3.34 -10.94 0.19
N GLN A 176 2.95 -11.86 1.07
CA GLN A 176 1.86 -12.82 0.83
C GLN A 176 0.52 -12.10 0.58
N ASN A 177 0.17 -11.10 1.38
CA ASN A 177 -1.07 -10.32 1.22
C ASN A 177 -1.08 -9.52 -0.10
N GLN A 178 0.05 -8.95 -0.52
CA GLN A 178 0.15 -8.30 -1.83
C GLN A 178 -0.06 -9.32 -2.96
N ASN A 179 0.60 -10.47 -2.91
CA ASN A 179 0.46 -11.53 -3.91
C ASN A 179 -0.99 -12.04 -4.01
N LEU A 180 -1.66 -12.25 -2.87
CA LEU A 180 -3.10 -12.59 -2.84
C LEU A 180 -3.98 -11.46 -3.40
N THR A 181 -3.66 -10.19 -3.13
CA THR A 181 -4.35 -9.04 -3.70
C THR A 181 -4.19 -8.97 -5.22
N ASP A 182 -2.98 -9.22 -5.74
CA ASP A 182 -2.69 -9.26 -7.17
C ASP A 182 -3.39 -10.44 -7.86
N GLN A 183 -3.47 -11.61 -7.20
CA GLN A 183 -4.25 -12.76 -7.68
C GLN A 183 -5.75 -12.45 -7.72
N ILE A 184 -6.30 -11.81 -6.69
CA ILE A 184 -7.71 -11.39 -6.65
C ILE A 184 -7.99 -10.38 -7.77
N ALA A 185 -7.10 -9.40 -8.00
CA ALA A 185 -7.22 -8.44 -9.09
C ALA A 185 -7.20 -9.13 -10.48
N GLN A 186 -6.32 -10.12 -10.68
CA GLN A 186 -6.28 -10.92 -11.92
C GLN A 186 -7.52 -11.80 -12.11
N LEU A 187 -8.07 -12.37 -11.03
CA LEU A 187 -9.30 -13.17 -11.10
C LEU A 187 -10.53 -12.31 -11.37
N ASN A 188 -10.62 -11.12 -10.74
CA ASN A 188 -11.69 -10.16 -11.01
C ASN A 188 -11.62 -9.65 -12.45
N GLY A 189 -10.44 -9.28 -12.95
CA GLY A 189 -10.28 -8.85 -14.35
C GLY A 189 -10.72 -9.92 -15.36
N LYS A 190 -10.35 -11.19 -15.13
CA LYS A 190 -10.83 -12.32 -15.95
C LYS A 190 -12.34 -12.56 -15.81
N MET A 191 -12.92 -12.31 -14.64
CA MET A 191 -14.36 -12.41 -14.42
C MET A 191 -15.11 -11.29 -15.16
N ASP A 192 -14.58 -10.06 -15.15
CA ASP A 192 -15.15 -8.91 -15.88
C ASP A 192 -15.06 -9.11 -17.40
N GLU A 193 -13.93 -9.62 -17.91
CA GLU A 193 -13.80 -10.06 -19.31
C GLU A 193 -14.84 -11.14 -19.66
N LEU A 194 -14.95 -12.18 -18.83
CA LEU A 194 -15.90 -13.28 -19.06
C LEU A 194 -17.37 -12.84 -18.97
N ILE A 195 -17.70 -11.89 -18.08
CA ILE A 195 -19.03 -11.27 -18.00
C ILE A 195 -19.31 -10.46 -19.27
N LYS A 196 -18.34 -9.66 -19.73
CA LYS A 196 -18.46 -8.85 -20.95
C LYS A 196 -18.69 -9.72 -22.18
N ASP A 197 -17.91 -10.79 -22.36
CA ASP A 197 -18.03 -11.68 -23.51
C ASP A 197 -19.39 -12.38 -23.54
N HIS A 198 -19.84 -12.97 -22.42
CA HIS A 198 -21.19 -13.55 -22.33
C HIS A 198 -22.29 -12.48 -22.49
N SER A 199 -22.08 -11.23 -22.06
CA SER A 199 -23.07 -10.16 -22.29
C SER A 199 -23.21 -9.81 -23.77
N SER A 200 -22.11 -9.88 -24.53
CA SER A 200 -22.10 -9.70 -25.98
C SER A 200 -22.78 -10.87 -26.68
N GLU A 201 -22.49 -12.11 -26.27
CA GLU A 201 -23.16 -13.30 -26.80
C GLU A 201 -24.68 -13.27 -26.53
N ILE A 202 -25.09 -12.89 -25.32
CA ILE A 202 -26.52 -12.72 -24.97
C ILE A 202 -27.17 -11.65 -25.85
N HIS A 203 -26.51 -10.51 -26.07
CA HIS A 203 -27.01 -9.45 -26.94
C HIS A 203 -27.15 -9.91 -28.40
N ASP A 204 -26.14 -10.61 -28.94
CA ASP A 204 -26.16 -11.11 -30.31
C ASP A 204 -27.17 -12.25 -30.52
N LEU A 205 -27.41 -13.08 -29.48
CA LEU A 205 -28.49 -14.06 -29.47
C LEU A 205 -29.86 -13.38 -29.37
N GLN A 206 -30.01 -12.32 -28.58
CA GLN A 206 -31.25 -11.53 -28.50
C GLN A 206 -31.57 -10.88 -29.84
N ALA A 207 -30.60 -10.23 -30.49
CA ALA A 207 -30.77 -9.64 -31.82
C ALA A 207 -31.13 -10.69 -32.90
N GLN A 208 -30.54 -11.89 -32.83
CA GLN A 208 -30.93 -13.01 -33.68
C GLN A 208 -32.37 -13.49 -33.39
N ILE A 209 -32.76 -13.63 -32.12
CA ILE A 209 -34.13 -14.01 -31.74
C ILE A 209 -35.14 -12.98 -32.24
N GLU A 210 -34.89 -11.69 -32.03
CA GLU A 210 -35.79 -10.61 -32.46
C GLU A 210 -35.91 -10.55 -34.00
N SER A 211 -34.80 -10.73 -34.72
CA SER A 211 -34.80 -10.90 -36.17
C SER A 211 -35.65 -12.11 -36.61
N LYS A 212 -35.50 -13.27 -35.96
CA LYS A 212 -36.33 -14.45 -36.26
C LYS A 212 -37.81 -14.21 -35.95
N VAL A 213 -38.13 -13.58 -34.82
CA VAL A 213 -39.51 -13.21 -34.45
C VAL A 213 -40.13 -12.28 -35.52
N SER A 214 -39.39 -11.29 -36.02
CA SER A 214 -39.86 -10.46 -37.15
C SER A 214 -40.16 -11.31 -38.38
N THR A 215 -39.22 -12.19 -38.80
CA THR A 215 -39.47 -13.04 -39.99
C THR A 215 -40.64 -14.01 -39.80
N ILE A 216 -40.90 -14.47 -38.58
CA ILE A 216 -42.07 -15.30 -38.25
C ILE A 216 -43.35 -14.47 -38.33
N ALA A 217 -43.36 -13.22 -37.85
CA ALA A 217 -44.50 -12.31 -37.96
C ALA A 217 -44.81 -11.95 -39.43
N ASP A 218 -43.79 -11.71 -40.26
CA ASP A 218 -43.94 -11.48 -41.69
C ASP A 218 -44.52 -12.71 -42.42
N LEU A 219 -43.99 -13.91 -42.11
CA LEU A 219 -44.51 -15.17 -42.65
C LEU A 219 -45.94 -15.45 -42.18
N GLN A 220 -46.27 -15.17 -40.92
CA GLN A 220 -47.63 -15.31 -40.38
C GLN A 220 -48.60 -14.36 -41.09
N SER A 221 -48.23 -13.09 -41.26
CA SER A 221 -49.01 -12.13 -42.05
C SER A 221 -49.19 -12.60 -43.50
N LYS A 222 -48.16 -13.24 -44.08
CA LYS A 222 -48.24 -13.82 -45.43
C LYS A 222 -49.18 -15.02 -45.50
N ILE A 223 -49.18 -15.88 -44.49
CA ILE A 223 -50.12 -16.99 -44.34
C ILE A 223 -51.55 -16.45 -44.22
N ASP A 224 -51.80 -15.48 -43.36
CA ASP A 224 -53.13 -14.89 -43.17
C ASP A 224 -53.65 -14.20 -44.45
N GLN A 225 -52.76 -13.51 -45.19
CA GLN A 225 -53.07 -12.97 -46.52
C GLN A 225 -53.46 -14.08 -47.52
N LEU A 226 -52.66 -15.14 -47.60
CA LEU A 226 -52.93 -16.27 -48.50
C LEU A 226 -54.24 -16.96 -48.14
N ASP A 227 -54.48 -17.23 -46.85
CA ASP A 227 -55.68 -17.88 -46.36
C ASP A 227 -56.94 -17.02 -46.59
N ALA A 228 -56.83 -15.69 -46.47
CA ALA A 228 -57.88 -14.75 -46.91
C ALA A 228 -58.13 -14.82 -48.43
N THR A 229 -57.10 -14.98 -49.27
CA THR A 229 -57.30 -15.20 -50.72
C THR A 229 -57.88 -16.57 -51.04
N ILE A 230 -57.55 -17.61 -50.28
CA ILE A 230 -58.12 -18.96 -50.39
C ILE A 230 -59.61 -18.90 -50.04
N LYS A 231 -59.98 -18.31 -48.90
CA LYS A 231 -61.39 -18.06 -48.51
C LYS A 231 -62.15 -17.25 -49.58
N LYS A 232 -61.53 -16.19 -50.12
CA LYS A 232 -62.10 -15.39 -51.23
C LYS A 232 -62.31 -16.21 -52.50
N ASN A 233 -61.39 -17.11 -52.85
CA ASN A 233 -61.47 -17.96 -54.03
C ASN A 233 -62.42 -19.16 -53.84
N ALA A 234 -62.50 -19.74 -52.63
CA ALA A 234 -63.50 -20.74 -52.26
C ALA A 234 -64.92 -20.16 -52.35
N ASN A 235 -65.14 -18.92 -51.88
CA ASN A 235 -66.41 -18.22 -52.04
C ASN A 235 -66.76 -17.95 -53.52
N LYS A 236 -65.77 -17.61 -54.37
CA LYS A 236 -65.98 -17.55 -55.84
C LYS A 236 -66.34 -18.91 -56.42
N LEU A 237 -65.66 -19.99 -56.00
CA LEU A 237 -65.89 -21.34 -56.50
C LEU A 237 -67.28 -21.87 -56.10
N ALA A 238 -67.71 -21.62 -54.86
CA ALA A 238 -69.07 -21.91 -54.42
C ALA A 238 -70.11 -21.14 -55.24
N LYS A 239 -69.88 -19.85 -55.54
CA LYS A 239 -70.73 -19.06 -56.43
C LYS A 239 -70.69 -19.53 -57.89
N LEU A 240 -69.55 -20.03 -58.36
CA LEU A 240 -69.42 -20.63 -59.69
C LEU A 240 -70.23 -21.93 -59.76
N SER A 241 -70.16 -22.77 -58.72
CA SER A 241 -70.91 -24.02 -58.64
C SER A 241 -72.42 -23.79 -58.50
N SER A 242 -72.88 -22.76 -57.78
CA SER A 242 -74.30 -22.40 -57.77
C SER A 242 -74.78 -21.83 -59.11
N LEU A 243 -73.93 -21.08 -59.83
CA LEU A 243 -74.20 -20.66 -61.22
C LEU A 243 -74.18 -21.84 -62.20
N GLU A 244 -73.35 -22.86 -61.99
CA GLU A 244 -73.34 -24.09 -62.77
C GLU A 244 -74.60 -24.93 -62.52
N GLN A 245 -75.06 -25.00 -61.26
CA GLN A 245 -76.35 -25.60 -60.91
C GLN A 245 -77.52 -24.83 -61.53
N GLU A 246 -77.51 -23.49 -61.49
CA GLU A 246 -78.52 -22.68 -62.19
C GLU A 246 -78.45 -22.94 -63.69
N LEU A 247 -77.27 -22.90 -64.32
CA LEU A 247 -77.09 -23.19 -65.74
C LEU A 247 -77.64 -24.58 -66.10
N LYS A 248 -77.40 -25.60 -65.27
CA LYS A 248 -77.91 -26.96 -65.44
C LYS A 248 -79.44 -27.02 -65.28
N GLN A 249 -80.03 -26.26 -64.35
CA GLN A 249 -81.48 -26.12 -64.22
C GLN A 249 -82.09 -25.38 -65.43
N LYS A 250 -81.48 -24.30 -65.92
CA LYS A 250 -81.91 -23.57 -67.13
C LYS A 250 -81.78 -24.46 -68.36
N GLN A 251 -80.71 -25.24 -68.48
CA GLN A 251 -80.51 -26.19 -69.57
C GLN A 251 -81.56 -27.32 -69.53
N LEU A 252 -81.93 -27.80 -68.34
CA LEU A 252 -83.01 -28.77 -68.16
C LEU A 252 -84.39 -28.15 -68.49
N LEU A 253 -84.61 -26.88 -68.12
CA LEU A 253 -85.80 -26.10 -68.51
C LEU A 253 -85.85 -25.88 -70.03
N VAL A 254 -84.74 -25.55 -70.69
CA VAL A 254 -84.63 -25.48 -72.15
C VAL A 254 -84.88 -26.84 -72.78
N GLY A 255 -84.44 -27.94 -72.15
CA GLY A 255 -84.79 -29.30 -72.54
C GLY A 255 -86.29 -29.58 -72.48
N LYS A 256 -86.95 -29.19 -71.37
CA LYS A 256 -88.41 -29.28 -71.21
C LYS A 256 -89.14 -28.44 -72.26
N LEU A 257 -88.80 -27.16 -72.41
CA LEU A 257 -89.42 -26.26 -73.39
C LEU A 257 -89.20 -26.72 -74.84
N ARG A 258 -88.05 -27.32 -75.16
CA ARG A 258 -87.81 -27.97 -76.46
C ARG A 258 -88.73 -29.18 -76.67
N HIS A 259 -88.86 -30.04 -75.67
CA HIS A 259 -89.76 -31.19 -75.74
C HIS A 259 -91.23 -30.78 -75.84
N GLU A 260 -91.65 -29.79 -75.05
CA GLU A 260 -92.99 -29.20 -75.10
C GLU A 260 -93.29 -28.57 -76.46
N ASN A 261 -92.33 -27.86 -77.07
CA ASN A 261 -92.46 -27.31 -78.42
C ASN A 261 -92.50 -28.41 -79.51
N ILE A 262 -91.77 -29.52 -79.34
CA ILE A 262 -91.89 -30.71 -80.21
C ILE A 262 -93.29 -31.34 -80.09
N VAL A 263 -93.79 -31.52 -78.86
CA VAL A 263 -95.14 -32.04 -78.58
C VAL A 263 -96.22 -31.11 -79.14
N LEU A 264 -96.05 -29.78 -79.02
CA LEU A 264 -96.96 -28.79 -79.61
C LEU A 264 -96.99 -28.86 -81.14
N ASN A 265 -95.84 -29.06 -81.79
CA ASN A 265 -95.76 -29.34 -83.23
C ASN A 265 -96.42 -30.67 -83.61
N GLU A 266 -96.36 -31.70 -82.76
CA GLU A 266 -97.07 -32.95 -82.97
C GLU A 266 -98.59 -32.77 -82.86
N HIS A 267 -99.07 -32.00 -81.88
CA HIS A 267 -100.49 -31.62 -81.75
C HIS A 267 -100.97 -30.80 -82.96
N LEU A 268 -100.19 -29.82 -83.43
CA LEU A 268 -100.47 -29.05 -84.64
C LEU A 268 -100.57 -29.96 -85.87
N THR A 269 -99.65 -30.92 -86.00
CA THR A 269 -99.62 -31.90 -87.09
C THR A 269 -100.83 -32.84 -87.04
N LYS A 270 -101.24 -33.29 -85.85
CA LYS A 270 -102.47 -34.07 -85.62
C LYS A 270 -103.73 -33.27 -85.98
N ALA A 271 -103.81 -31.99 -85.60
CA ALA A 271 -104.93 -31.12 -85.92
C ALA A 271 -105.07 -30.89 -87.45
N MET A 272 -103.98 -30.56 -88.15
CA MET A 272 -103.98 -30.43 -89.62
C MET A 272 -104.41 -31.73 -90.33
N LYS A 273 -104.09 -32.91 -89.76
CA LYS A 273 -104.46 -34.21 -90.31
C LYS A 273 -105.95 -34.56 -90.14
N LEU A 274 -106.62 -33.94 -89.16
CA LEU A 274 -108.05 -34.08 -88.90
C LEU A 274 -108.88 -33.20 -89.85
N ILE A 275 -108.54 -31.90 -89.93
CA ILE A 275 -109.22 -30.91 -90.79
C ILE A 275 -109.26 -31.35 -92.27
N LYS A 276 -108.22 -32.06 -92.74
CA LYS A 276 -108.11 -32.52 -94.13
C LYS A 276 -109.01 -33.71 -94.50
N LYS A 277 -109.95 -34.14 -93.63
CA LYS A 277 -110.78 -35.34 -93.85
C LYS A 277 -112.29 -35.10 -94.03
N GLU A 278 -112.78 -33.88 -93.83
CA GLU A 278 -114.22 -33.60 -93.72
C GLU A 278 -114.75 -32.58 -94.75
N SER A 279 -114.04 -32.32 -95.85
CA SER A 279 -114.37 -31.26 -96.81
C SER A 279 -114.20 -31.66 -98.29
N SER A 280 -115.02 -32.61 -98.77
CA SER A 280 -115.15 -32.89 -100.21
C SER A 280 -116.49 -33.55 -100.61
N SER A 281 -117.60 -32.83 -100.49
CA SER A 281 -118.89 -33.23 -101.07
C SER A 281 -119.74 -31.99 -101.38
N GLU A 282 -119.92 -31.70 -102.67
CA GLU A 282 -120.64 -30.52 -103.17
C GLU A 282 -121.90 -30.99 -103.90
N THR A 283 -123.08 -30.69 -103.35
CA THR A 283 -124.38 -31.20 -103.83
C THR A 283 -125.27 -30.07 -104.32
N VAL A 284 -125.64 -30.11 -105.61
CA VAL A 284 -126.52 -29.10 -106.23
C VAL A 284 -127.98 -29.48 -106.01
N ASP A 285 -128.78 -28.51 -105.55
CA ASP A 285 -130.17 -28.71 -105.18
C ASP A 285 -131.10 -28.81 -106.41
N ARG A 286 -131.90 -29.88 -106.49
CA ARG A 286 -132.56 -30.28 -107.75
C ARG A 286 -133.86 -29.53 -108.05
N GLU A 287 -134.63 -29.16 -107.04
CA GLU A 287 -135.97 -28.60 -107.24
C GLU A 287 -135.92 -27.15 -107.75
N LEU A 288 -134.97 -26.36 -107.23
CA LEU A 288 -134.74 -24.97 -107.67
C LEU A 288 -134.36 -24.92 -109.16
N VAL A 289 -133.46 -25.82 -109.59
CA VAL A 289 -132.99 -25.92 -110.99
C VAL A 289 -134.14 -26.31 -111.93
N SER A 290 -134.99 -27.24 -111.50
CA SER A 290 -136.19 -27.64 -112.25
C SER A 290 -137.14 -26.46 -112.48
N ASN A 291 -137.42 -25.67 -111.43
CA ASN A 291 -138.32 -24.52 -111.51
C ASN A 291 -137.78 -23.39 -112.42
N LEU A 292 -136.47 -23.09 -112.39
CA LEU A 292 -135.87 -22.15 -113.34
C LEU A 292 -135.97 -22.65 -114.79
N PHE A 293 -135.83 -23.96 -115.03
CA PHE A 293 -135.91 -24.55 -116.36
C PHE A 293 -137.35 -24.52 -116.93
N ILE A 294 -138.36 -24.76 -116.09
CA ILE A 294 -139.78 -24.64 -116.47
C ILE A 294 -140.14 -23.18 -116.79
N SER A 295 -139.70 -22.24 -115.95
CA SER A 295 -139.89 -20.80 -116.17
C SER A 295 -139.25 -20.35 -117.50
N PHE A 296 -138.02 -20.78 -117.77
CA PHE A 296 -137.35 -20.52 -119.05
C PHE A 296 -138.14 -21.03 -120.25
N LEU A 297 -138.80 -22.19 -120.15
CA LEU A 297 -139.54 -22.78 -121.28
C LEU A 297 -140.85 -22.05 -121.60
N GLN A 298 -141.56 -21.55 -120.59
CA GLN A 298 -142.86 -20.87 -120.75
C GLN A 298 -142.75 -19.45 -121.33
N ILE A 299 -141.60 -18.79 -121.24
CA ILE A 299 -141.40 -17.42 -121.76
C ILE A 299 -141.32 -17.43 -123.30
N PRO A 300 -142.19 -16.69 -124.04
CA PRO A 300 -142.18 -16.65 -125.49
C PRO A 300 -140.90 -16.00 -126.05
N ARG A 301 -140.52 -16.38 -127.28
CA ARG A 301 -139.15 -16.20 -127.84
C ARG A 301 -138.68 -14.75 -128.10
N ALA A 302 -139.45 -13.73 -127.74
CA ALA A 302 -139.11 -12.32 -127.95
C ALA A 302 -138.94 -11.49 -126.65
N ASP A 303 -139.14 -12.10 -125.47
CA ASP A 303 -138.98 -11.42 -124.17
C ASP A 303 -137.51 -11.48 -123.68
N THR A 304 -136.94 -10.33 -123.32
CA THR A 304 -135.57 -10.20 -122.81
C THR A 304 -135.34 -10.96 -121.50
N LYS A 305 -136.38 -11.14 -120.67
CA LYS A 305 -136.30 -11.89 -119.39
C LYS A 305 -135.81 -13.33 -119.57
N LYS A 306 -135.98 -13.90 -120.78
CA LYS A 306 -135.51 -15.25 -121.11
C LYS A 306 -133.98 -15.37 -120.98
N PHE A 307 -133.23 -14.31 -121.25
CA PHE A 307 -131.77 -14.26 -121.07
C PHE A 307 -131.37 -14.10 -119.59
N GLU A 308 -132.12 -13.31 -118.81
CA GLU A 308 -131.86 -13.12 -117.38
C GLU A 308 -131.99 -14.44 -116.60
N VAL A 309 -133.07 -15.20 -116.85
CA VAL A 309 -133.27 -16.53 -116.26
C VAL A 309 -132.14 -17.50 -116.68
N LEU A 310 -131.72 -17.47 -117.94
CA LEU A 310 -130.63 -18.34 -118.43
C LEU A 310 -129.27 -17.96 -117.81
N SER A 311 -129.01 -16.68 -117.60
CA SER A 311 -127.83 -16.19 -116.89
C SER A 311 -127.84 -16.65 -115.43
N LEU A 312 -128.99 -16.59 -114.75
CA LEU A 312 -129.18 -17.11 -113.40
C LEU A 312 -128.91 -18.62 -113.31
N ILE A 313 -129.42 -19.42 -114.25
CA ILE A 313 -129.10 -20.86 -114.36
C ILE A 313 -127.58 -21.05 -114.52
N SER A 314 -126.93 -20.29 -115.41
CA SER A 314 -125.50 -20.44 -115.68
C SER A 314 -124.61 -20.14 -114.47
N ASN A 315 -125.06 -19.22 -113.60
CA ASN A 315 -124.34 -18.84 -112.38
C ASN A 315 -124.58 -19.86 -111.25
N PHE A 316 -125.80 -20.38 -111.11
CA PHE A 316 -126.17 -21.33 -110.05
C PHE A 316 -125.72 -22.77 -110.32
N LEU A 317 -125.52 -23.16 -111.58
CA LEU A 317 -124.92 -24.45 -111.97
C LEU A 317 -123.41 -24.36 -112.23
N ASN A 318 -122.75 -23.25 -111.87
CA ASN A 318 -121.34 -22.97 -112.10
C ASN A 318 -120.88 -23.37 -113.51
N TRP A 319 -121.61 -22.91 -114.55
CA TRP A 319 -121.28 -23.25 -115.93
C TRP A 319 -119.91 -22.71 -116.30
N ASP A 320 -119.05 -23.61 -116.75
CA ASP A 320 -117.77 -23.27 -117.40
C ASP A 320 -118.03 -22.47 -118.68
N ASP A 321 -117.06 -21.67 -119.11
CA ASP A 321 -117.25 -20.66 -120.15
C ASP A 321 -117.57 -21.27 -121.53
N GLU A 322 -117.18 -22.52 -121.78
CA GLU A 322 -117.58 -23.30 -122.95
C GLU A 322 -119.08 -23.64 -122.95
N LYS A 323 -119.66 -23.93 -121.77
CA LYS A 323 -121.11 -24.14 -121.61
C LYS A 323 -121.87 -22.81 -121.74
N LYS A 324 -121.32 -21.72 -121.19
CA LYS A 324 -121.88 -20.36 -121.38
C LYS A 324 -121.88 -19.93 -122.85
N ARG A 325 -120.87 -20.30 -123.64
CA ARG A 325 -120.86 -20.10 -125.10
C ARG A 325 -122.00 -20.83 -125.80
N HIS A 326 -122.19 -22.12 -125.54
CA HIS A 326 -123.29 -22.88 -126.15
C HIS A 326 -124.69 -22.39 -125.72
N ALA A 327 -124.82 -21.81 -124.53
CA ALA A 327 -126.03 -21.10 -124.09
C ALA A 327 -126.19 -19.68 -124.67
N GLY A 328 -125.22 -19.17 -125.43
CA GLY A 328 -125.27 -17.85 -126.06
C GLY A 328 -124.92 -16.66 -125.15
N LEU A 329 -124.28 -16.89 -124.00
CA LEU A 329 -124.05 -15.86 -122.96
C LEU A 329 -122.68 -15.16 -123.02
N MET A 330 -121.67 -15.68 -123.74
CA MET A 330 -120.31 -15.11 -123.76
C MET A 330 -119.61 -15.16 -125.11
N SER A 331 -118.80 -14.14 -125.39
CA SER A 331 -117.88 -14.03 -126.55
C SER A 331 -116.42 -13.88 -126.08
N ALA A 332 -115.44 -13.99 -126.98
CA ALA A 332 -114.06 -14.34 -126.64
C ALA A 332 -113.05 -13.17 -126.54
N ASN A 333 -112.19 -13.12 -125.50
CA ASN A 333 -110.70 -13.04 -125.56
C ASN A 333 -109.93 -12.61 -124.26
N SER A 334 -108.76 -13.23 -124.00
CA SER A 334 -107.54 -12.74 -123.27
C SER A 334 -107.34 -12.90 -121.72
N ALA A 335 -106.06 -12.94 -121.24
CA ALA A 335 -105.59 -13.20 -119.84
C ALA A 335 -104.04 -12.96 -119.56
N LYS A 336 -103.53 -13.18 -118.29
CA LYS A 336 -102.10 -13.27 -117.74
C LYS A 336 -101.50 -11.99 -117.05
N THR A 337 -100.45 -11.91 -116.18
CA THR A 337 -99.48 -12.81 -115.43
C THR A 337 -98.83 -12.09 -114.15
N ARG A 338 -97.72 -12.56 -113.50
CA ARG A 338 -97.08 -12.08 -112.21
C ARG A 338 -95.51 -12.01 -112.21
N SER A 339 -94.81 -11.38 -111.23
CA SER A 339 -93.46 -11.78 -110.62
C SER A 339 -92.81 -10.83 -109.53
N ASN A 340 -91.73 -11.30 -108.83
CA ASN A 340 -91.08 -10.81 -107.56
C ASN A 340 -89.88 -9.80 -107.64
N SER A 341 -89.44 -9.20 -106.49
CA SER A 341 -88.02 -8.86 -106.15
C SER A 341 -87.77 -8.39 -104.66
N VAL A 342 -86.52 -8.40 -104.16
CA VAL A 342 -86.01 -7.84 -102.86
C VAL A 342 -84.52 -7.39 -103.00
N LEU A 343 -84.05 -6.33 -102.28
CA LEU A 343 -82.65 -5.82 -102.33
C LEU A 343 -82.19 -5.08 -101.03
N ASN A 344 -80.90 -4.70 -100.94
CA ASN A 344 -80.16 -4.31 -99.71
C ASN A 344 -79.09 -3.19 -99.97
N VAL A 345 -78.81 -2.27 -99.03
CA VAL A 345 -77.85 -1.14 -99.16
C VAL A 345 -77.18 -0.72 -97.80
N PRO A 346 -75.89 -0.29 -97.70
CA PRO A 346 -75.20 -0.07 -96.41
C PRO A 346 -74.26 1.18 -96.22
N HIS A 347 -73.81 1.39 -94.95
CA HIS A 347 -72.43 1.78 -94.50
C HIS A 347 -71.96 3.25 -94.26
N LEU A 348 -70.87 3.35 -93.44
CA LEU A 348 -70.04 4.51 -92.97
C LEU A 348 -70.68 5.47 -91.93
N ASN A 349 -70.00 5.95 -90.85
CA ASN A 349 -68.67 5.68 -90.24
C ASN A 349 -68.77 6.03 -88.69
N ASP A 350 -67.78 6.18 -87.78
CA ASP A 350 -66.30 6.27 -87.73
C ASP A 350 -65.74 5.93 -86.29
N ARG A 351 -64.40 5.83 -86.16
CA ARG A 351 -63.51 5.94 -84.97
C ARG A 351 -63.23 4.77 -84.00
N ASN A 352 -61.94 4.77 -83.61
CA ASN A 352 -61.21 4.11 -82.52
C ASN A 352 -60.82 2.62 -82.64
N SER A 353 -59.52 2.43 -82.90
CA SER A 353 -58.81 1.15 -82.95
C SER A 353 -58.24 0.74 -81.57
N ARG A 354 -58.20 -0.58 -81.29
CA ARG A 354 -57.10 -1.32 -80.61
C ARG A 354 -57.45 -2.81 -80.44
N THR A 355 -57.20 -3.63 -81.46
CA THR A 355 -57.36 -5.11 -81.40
C THR A 355 -56.19 -5.86 -82.03
N ASN A 356 -54.96 -5.45 -81.71
CA ASN A 356 -53.74 -6.23 -81.91
C ASN A 356 -52.98 -6.28 -80.58
N SER A 357 -53.09 -7.38 -79.82
CA SER A 357 -52.11 -7.85 -78.82
C SER A 357 -52.71 -8.97 -77.93
N PHE A 358 -52.63 -10.22 -78.39
CA PHE A 358 -52.70 -11.39 -77.51
C PHE A 358 -51.91 -12.56 -78.11
N VAL A 359 -52.18 -12.88 -79.37
CA VAL A 359 -51.39 -13.87 -80.14
C VAL A 359 -49.93 -13.43 -80.29
N SER A 360 -49.68 -12.14 -80.53
CA SER A 360 -48.32 -11.57 -80.60
C SER A 360 -47.55 -11.68 -79.28
N LEU A 361 -48.20 -11.38 -78.14
CA LEU A 361 -47.60 -11.56 -76.81
C LEU A 361 -47.35 -13.04 -76.50
N TRP A 362 -48.23 -13.94 -76.97
CA TRP A 362 -48.03 -15.38 -76.83
C TRP A 362 -46.85 -15.90 -77.64
N THR A 363 -46.65 -15.40 -78.88
CA THR A 363 -45.47 -15.76 -79.67
C THR A 363 -44.19 -15.16 -79.10
N GLU A 364 -44.20 -13.89 -78.67
CA GLU A 364 -43.05 -13.24 -78.04
C GLU A 364 -42.66 -13.92 -76.71
N PHE A 365 -43.64 -14.36 -75.92
CA PHE A 365 -43.40 -15.11 -74.68
C PHE A 365 -42.73 -16.47 -74.96
N LEU A 366 -43.26 -17.25 -75.90
CA LEU A 366 -42.71 -18.56 -76.26
C LEU A 366 -41.31 -18.45 -76.89
N GLU A 367 -41.08 -17.43 -77.73
CA GLU A 367 -39.76 -17.15 -78.30
C GLU A 367 -38.75 -16.81 -77.19
N LYS A 368 -39.13 -15.97 -76.23
CA LYS A 368 -38.29 -15.56 -75.10
C LYS A 368 -38.01 -16.67 -74.07
N GLU A 369 -38.96 -17.57 -73.83
CA GLU A 369 -38.76 -18.72 -72.93
C GLU A 369 -37.91 -19.82 -73.59
N SER A 370 -37.95 -19.93 -74.93
CA SER A 370 -37.13 -20.90 -75.69
C SER A 370 -35.67 -20.48 -75.91
N THR A 371 -35.29 -19.22 -75.64
CA THR A 371 -33.94 -18.68 -75.91
C THR A 371 -33.16 -18.25 -74.67
N ALA A 372 -33.20 -19.03 -73.59
CA ALA A 372 -32.41 -18.80 -72.37
C ALA A 372 -31.62 -20.06 -71.94
N PRO A 373 -30.31 -20.18 -72.24
CA PRO A 373 -29.49 -21.29 -71.77
C PRO A 373 -29.14 -21.14 -70.28
N ALA A 374 -29.11 -22.27 -69.56
CA ALA A 374 -28.80 -22.30 -68.13
C ALA A 374 -27.29 -22.50 -67.86
N GLY A 375 -26.79 -21.94 -66.74
CA GLY A 375 -25.55 -22.41 -66.11
C GLY A 375 -24.75 -21.38 -65.30
N GLY A 376 -24.35 -21.76 -64.08
CA GLY A 376 -23.01 -21.42 -63.58
C GLY A 376 -22.85 -20.23 -62.61
N ALA A 377 -23.30 -20.39 -61.37
CA ALA A 377 -22.42 -20.13 -60.22
C ALA A 377 -21.72 -21.47 -59.86
N PRO A 378 -20.59 -21.54 -59.09
CA PRO A 378 -20.03 -20.50 -58.23
C PRO A 378 -18.49 -20.31 -58.32
N ALA A 379 -17.95 -19.33 -57.58
CA ALA A 379 -16.56 -19.36 -57.09
C ALA A 379 -16.41 -18.52 -55.80
N THR A 380 -15.75 -19.08 -54.78
CA THR A 380 -15.25 -18.39 -53.58
C THR A 380 -13.73 -18.54 -53.53
N THR A 381 -12.98 -17.49 -53.13
CA THR A 381 -11.65 -17.55 -52.46
C THR A 381 -11.02 -16.15 -52.29
N SER A 382 -10.13 -16.02 -51.29
CA SER A 382 -9.13 -14.94 -51.11
C SER A 382 -9.63 -13.49 -50.93
N THR A 383 -8.95 -12.57 -50.24
CA THR A 383 -7.86 -12.56 -49.21
C THR A 383 -8.06 -11.21 -48.49
N LYS A 384 -8.13 -11.09 -47.16
CA LYS A 384 -7.08 -11.24 -46.15
C LYS A 384 -5.74 -10.55 -46.50
N ASP A 385 -5.73 -9.22 -46.38
CA ASP A 385 -4.55 -8.45 -45.94
C ASP A 385 -4.96 -7.66 -44.67
N THR A 386 -4.24 -7.69 -43.53
CA THR A 386 -2.82 -7.48 -43.18
C THR A 386 -2.61 -6.05 -42.67
N PHE A 387 -2.14 -5.95 -41.42
CA PHE A 387 -1.93 -4.72 -40.64
C PHE A 387 -1.07 -3.66 -41.36
N GLY A 388 -1.34 -2.38 -41.05
CA GLY A 388 -0.48 -1.26 -41.42
C GLY A 388 -0.40 -0.20 -40.31
N GLN A 389 0.74 -0.19 -39.61
CA GLN A 389 1.22 0.80 -38.61
C GLN A 389 0.38 0.97 -37.34
#